data_AF-A0A0M8SWA1-F1
#
_entry.id   AF-A0A0M8SWA1-F1
#
_cell.length_a   1.000
_cell.length_b   1.000
_cell.length_c   1.000
_cell.angle_alpha   90.00
_cell.angle_beta   90.00
_cell.angle_gamma   90.00
#
_symmetry.space_group_name_H-M   'P 1'
#
loop_
_entity.id
_entity.type
_entity.pdbx_description
1 polymer ?
#
loop_
_entity_poly.entity_id
_entity_poly.type
_entity_poly.pdbx_seq_one_letter_code
_entity_poly.pdbx_strand_id
1 'polypeptide(L)'
;MHVDLESALAALSVGEHVHAHGADTRGHQVTRAGYLLAAPQRKTGRHDNEAKEGWLVHVGAREDALIKSNRVMLYPGTGHITRTPEPDMSRWRKTPLTETGASARTRNLQIVFGGKALRGAAEPTEETLVDVTYNTEGLYNLSLPDTGGMTHFQCRLGATIWWAPLPTAPSREARA
;
A
#
# COMPACT_ATOMS: atom_id res chain seq x y z
N MET A 1 -4.89 25.88 5.61
CA MET A 1 -3.44 26.13 5.60
C MET A 1 -2.84 25.15 4.60
N HIS A 2 -2.50 25.59 3.40
CA HIS A 2 -1.90 24.71 2.40
C HIS A 2 -0.43 24.56 2.77
N VAL A 3 -0.01 23.38 3.25
CA VAL A 3 1.40 23.12 3.49
C VAL A 3 2.05 23.04 2.12
N ASP A 4 3.00 23.94 1.87
CA ASP A 4 3.76 23.92 0.63
C ASP A 4 4.55 22.60 0.53
N LEU A 5 4.58 22.02 -0.67
CA LEU A 5 5.15 20.70 -0.93
C LEU A 5 6.62 20.61 -0.48
N GLU A 6 7.37 21.68 -0.69
CA GLU A 6 8.78 21.74 -0.28
C GLU A 6 8.94 21.68 1.25
N SER A 7 8.08 22.39 1.98
CA SER A 7 8.06 22.34 3.45
C SER A 7 7.67 20.96 3.98
N ALA A 8 6.69 20.30 3.34
CA ALA A 8 6.29 18.94 3.70
C ALA A 8 7.44 17.94 3.48
N LEU A 9 8.16 18.06 2.37
CA LEU A 9 9.30 17.20 2.06
C LEU A 9 10.50 17.44 2.98
N ALA A 10 10.78 18.71 3.32
CA ALA A 10 11.88 19.07 4.22
C ALA A 10 11.67 18.55 5.66
N ALA A 11 10.42 18.32 6.06
CA ALA A 11 10.08 17.76 7.37
C ALA A 11 10.24 16.23 7.44
N LEU A 12 10.43 15.54 6.31
CA LEU A 12 10.49 14.09 6.24
C LEU A 12 11.93 13.57 6.29
N SER A 13 12.13 12.45 6.97
CA SER A 13 13.40 11.72 7.01
C SER A 13 13.30 10.37 6.30
N VAL A 14 14.42 9.90 5.75
CA VAL A 14 14.52 8.54 5.21
C VAL A 14 14.17 7.53 6.30
N GLY A 15 13.38 6.53 5.96
CA GLY A 15 12.87 5.51 6.88
C GLY A 15 11.56 5.88 7.57
N GLU A 16 11.03 7.09 7.38
CA GLU A 16 9.69 7.43 7.88
C GLU A 16 8.60 6.80 7.00
N HIS A 17 7.52 6.35 7.65
CA HIS A 17 6.34 5.87 6.94
C HIS A 17 5.51 7.07 6.44
N VAL A 18 5.13 7.02 5.17
CA VAL A 18 4.50 8.12 4.45
C VAL A 18 3.38 7.63 3.55
N HIS A 19 2.52 8.56 3.17
CA HIS A 19 1.52 8.41 2.14
C HIS A 19 1.76 9.49 1.09
N ALA A 20 2.09 9.09 -0.13
CA ALA A 20 2.40 9.97 -1.26
C ALA A 20 1.34 9.81 -2.37
N HIS A 21 0.81 10.94 -2.84
CA HIS A 21 -0.07 11.04 -4.00
C HIS A 21 0.61 11.89 -5.07
N GLY A 22 0.79 11.36 -6.27
CA GLY A 22 1.44 12.06 -7.37
C GLY A 22 1.35 11.26 -8.66
N ALA A 23 2.37 11.35 -9.52
CA ALA A 23 2.39 10.63 -10.79
C ALA A 23 3.48 9.55 -10.85
N ASP A 24 3.25 8.49 -11.62
CA ASP A 24 4.30 7.57 -12.01
C ASP A 24 5.17 8.12 -13.16
N THR A 25 6.16 7.35 -13.60
CA THR A 25 7.05 7.75 -14.71
C THR A 25 6.35 7.89 -16.08
N ARG A 26 5.09 7.47 -16.19
CA ARG A 26 4.26 7.58 -17.40
C ARG A 26 3.25 8.74 -17.29
N GLY A 27 3.20 9.43 -16.15
CA GLY A 27 2.27 10.53 -15.90
C GLY A 27 0.91 10.08 -15.38
N HIS A 28 0.71 8.80 -15.04
CA HIS A 28 -0.52 8.34 -14.41
C HIS A 28 -0.53 8.71 -12.93
N GLN A 29 -1.66 9.20 -12.44
CA GLN A 29 -1.82 9.44 -11.01
C GLN A 29 -1.69 8.12 -10.25
N VAL A 30 -0.88 8.14 -9.20
CA VAL A 30 -0.61 7.01 -8.34
C VAL A 30 -0.59 7.46 -6.89
N THR A 31 -1.10 6.58 -6.06
CA THR A 31 -1.02 6.66 -4.61
C THR A 31 -0.07 5.56 -4.14
N ARG A 32 0.84 5.91 -3.22
CA ARG A 32 1.71 4.94 -2.54
C ARG A 32 1.77 5.26 -1.07
N ALA A 33 1.58 4.25 -0.25
CA ALA A 33 1.98 4.28 1.15
C ALA A 33 3.20 3.37 1.35
N GLY A 34 3.92 3.52 2.45
CA GLY A 34 5.15 2.79 2.75
C GLY A 34 6.24 3.68 3.34
N TYR A 35 7.46 3.16 3.41
CA TYR A 35 8.63 3.86 3.93
C TYR A 35 9.29 4.73 2.86
N LEU A 36 9.73 5.92 3.24
CA LEU A 36 10.56 6.78 2.40
C LEU A 36 11.97 6.18 2.29
N LEU A 37 12.31 5.63 1.13
CA LEU A 37 13.52 4.82 0.92
C LEU A 37 14.78 5.66 0.66
N ALA A 38 14.62 6.91 0.25
CA ALA A 38 15.70 7.83 -0.06
C ALA A 38 15.24 9.28 0.11
N ALA A 39 16.20 10.19 0.28
CA ALA A 39 15.91 11.61 0.35
C ALA A 39 15.19 12.08 -0.95
N PRO A 40 14.16 12.94 -0.85
CA PRO A 40 13.49 13.50 -2.02
C PRO A 40 14.47 14.21 -2.96
N GLN A 41 14.32 14.02 -4.26
CA GLN A 41 15.21 14.59 -5.27
C GLN A 41 14.45 15.50 -6.23
N ARG A 42 14.96 16.71 -6.50
CA ARG A 42 14.43 17.54 -7.58
C ARG A 42 14.68 16.87 -8.93
N LYS A 43 13.62 16.71 -9.73
CA LYS A 43 13.66 16.09 -11.05
C LYS A 43 12.64 16.72 -11.99
N THR A 44 12.96 16.73 -13.27
CA THR A 44 12.00 17.02 -14.34
C THR A 44 11.31 15.73 -14.76
N GLY A 45 9.98 15.74 -14.75
CA GLY A 45 9.14 14.63 -15.22
C GLY A 45 8.12 15.10 -16.24
N ARG A 46 7.32 14.17 -16.78
CA ARG A 46 6.21 14.48 -17.67
C ARG A 46 4.91 14.54 -16.86
N HIS A 47 4.19 15.65 -16.96
CA HIS A 47 2.86 15.86 -16.39
C HIS A 47 2.02 16.55 -17.46
N ASP A 48 0.83 16.03 -17.76
CA ASP A 48 -0.12 16.66 -18.70
C ASP A 48 0.50 16.95 -20.09
N ASN A 49 1.35 16.03 -20.55
CA ASN A 49 2.15 16.13 -21.79
C ASN A 49 3.24 17.21 -21.82
N GLU A 50 3.48 17.90 -20.71
CA GLU A 50 4.55 18.89 -20.57
C GLU A 50 5.68 18.38 -19.66
N ALA A 51 6.89 18.90 -19.89
CA ALA A 51 8.00 18.70 -18.97
C ALA A 51 7.87 19.67 -17.80
N LYS A 52 7.71 19.14 -16.58
CA LYS A 52 7.51 19.94 -15.37
C LYS A 52 8.52 19.54 -14.30
N GLU A 53 9.03 20.52 -13.57
CA GLU A 53 9.86 20.27 -12.40
C GLU A 53 9.00 19.81 -11.22
N GLY A 54 9.53 18.86 -10.45
CA GLY A 54 8.92 18.34 -9.24
C GLY A 54 9.92 17.58 -8.39
N TRP A 55 9.39 16.80 -7.45
CA TRP A 55 10.16 16.00 -6.52
C TRP A 55 9.93 14.52 -6.79
N LEU A 56 11.02 13.79 -7.04
CA LEU A 56 11.02 12.34 -7.08
C LEU A 56 11.19 11.82 -5.66
N VAL A 57 10.25 10.99 -5.22
CA VAL A 57 10.33 10.21 -3.98
C VAL A 57 10.27 8.72 -4.28
N HIS A 58 10.85 7.93 -3.36
CA HIS A 58 10.81 6.47 -3.40
C HIS A 58 10.05 5.97 -2.17
N VAL A 59 8.90 5.32 -2.38
CA VAL A 59 8.01 4.84 -1.31
C VAL A 59 7.72 3.36 -1.51
N GLY A 60 8.12 2.51 -0.55
CA GLY A 60 8.00 1.06 -0.62
C GLY A 60 8.13 0.36 0.74
N ALA A 61 8.40 -0.94 0.75
CA ALA A 61 8.65 -1.66 2.00
C ALA A 61 9.98 -1.24 2.63
N ARG A 62 10.15 -1.51 3.93
CA ARG A 62 11.41 -1.22 4.62
C ARG A 62 12.55 -1.97 3.92
N GLU A 63 13.64 -1.25 3.65
CA GLU A 63 14.83 -1.78 2.95
C GLU A 63 14.63 -2.17 1.46
N ASP A 64 13.50 -1.83 0.84
CA ASP A 64 13.32 -2.06 -0.60
C ASP A 64 14.42 -1.35 -1.44
N ALA A 65 14.86 -2.02 -2.50
CA ALA A 65 15.75 -1.41 -3.48
C ALA A 65 15.08 -0.24 -4.21
N LEU A 66 15.86 0.76 -4.62
CA LEU A 66 15.35 1.91 -5.39
C LEU A 66 15.05 1.51 -6.85
N ILE A 67 13.80 1.15 -7.13
CA ILE A 67 13.35 0.65 -8.44
C ILE A 67 12.29 1.55 -9.08
N LYS A 68 11.91 1.30 -10.34
CA LYS A 68 10.91 2.17 -11.01
C LYS A 68 9.52 2.06 -10.37
N SER A 69 9.17 0.89 -9.85
CA SER A 69 7.85 0.61 -9.29
C SER A 69 7.63 1.17 -7.89
N ASN A 70 8.61 1.83 -7.27
CA ASN A 70 8.42 2.57 -6.01
C ASN A 70 8.60 4.09 -6.18
N ARG A 71 8.72 4.57 -7.42
CA ARG A 71 8.82 6.00 -7.73
C ARG A 71 7.46 6.68 -7.68
N VAL A 72 7.44 7.89 -7.14
CA VAL A 72 6.35 8.85 -7.26
C VAL A 72 6.96 10.22 -7.57
N MET A 73 6.46 10.87 -8.63
CA MET A 73 6.74 12.26 -8.96
C MET A 73 5.68 13.14 -8.31
N LEU A 74 6.10 14.05 -7.44
CA LEU A 74 5.26 15.04 -6.77
C LEU A 74 5.49 16.40 -7.44
N TYR A 75 4.46 16.91 -8.11
CA TYR A 75 4.54 18.22 -8.76
C TYR A 75 3.93 19.31 -7.86
N PRO A 76 4.45 20.56 -7.89
CA PRO A 76 3.83 21.66 -7.19
C PRO A 76 2.34 21.83 -7.60
N GLY A 77 1.47 21.96 -6.60
CA GLY A 77 0.02 22.15 -6.75
C GLY A 77 -0.81 20.86 -6.85
N THR A 78 -0.22 19.72 -7.25
CA THR A 78 -0.95 18.44 -7.44
C THR A 78 -0.37 17.27 -6.65
N GLY A 79 0.93 17.30 -6.35
CA GLY A 79 1.60 16.29 -5.56
C GLY A 79 1.45 16.55 -4.06
N HIS A 80 1.21 15.49 -3.31
CA HIS A 80 1.05 15.54 -1.86
C HIS A 80 1.82 14.40 -1.20
N ILE A 81 2.43 14.67 -0.05
CA ILE A 81 3.06 13.64 0.78
C ILE A 81 2.83 13.98 2.25
N THR A 82 2.46 12.99 3.03
CA THR A 82 2.22 13.14 4.46
C THR A 82 2.88 12.00 5.23
N ARG A 83 3.43 12.30 6.41
CA ARG A 83 3.84 11.26 7.35
C ARG A 83 2.60 10.53 7.86
N THR A 84 2.69 9.22 7.96
CA THR A 84 1.67 8.38 8.57
C THR A 84 2.28 7.56 9.72
N PRO A 85 1.46 7.11 10.70
CA PRO A 85 1.94 6.18 11.70
C PRO A 85 2.50 4.92 11.05
N GLU A 86 3.54 4.34 11.64
CA GLU A 86 4.02 3.03 11.19
C GLU A 86 2.94 1.96 11.44
N PRO A 87 2.80 0.97 10.55
CA PRO A 87 1.94 -0.17 10.82
C PRO A 87 2.47 -0.95 12.03
N ASP A 88 1.58 -1.35 12.92
CA ASP A 88 1.93 -2.26 14.01
C ASP A 88 2.20 -3.66 13.44
N MET A 89 3.47 -3.93 13.17
CA MET A 89 3.93 -5.19 12.58
C MET A 89 3.64 -6.42 13.44
N SER A 90 3.34 -6.28 14.73
CA SER A 90 3.00 -7.41 15.60
C SER A 90 1.68 -8.09 15.24
N ARG A 91 0.77 -7.37 14.56
CA ARG A 91 -0.53 -7.90 14.13
C ARG A 91 -0.49 -8.59 12.76
N TRP A 92 0.58 -8.33 11.99
CA TRP A 92 0.72 -8.76 10.61
C TRP A 92 1.38 -10.14 10.51
N ARG A 93 0.86 -10.96 9.62
CA ARG A 93 1.31 -12.34 9.36
C ARG A 93 1.79 -12.44 7.92
N LYS A 94 2.98 -12.98 7.72
CA LYS A 94 3.52 -13.32 6.40
C LYS A 94 3.44 -14.83 6.17
N THR A 95 2.29 -15.31 5.72
CA THR A 95 2.01 -16.76 5.61
C THR A 95 1.35 -17.10 4.28
N PRO A 96 1.37 -18.37 3.83
CA PRO A 96 0.51 -18.83 2.76
C PRO A 96 -0.97 -18.50 2.99
N LEU A 97 -1.70 -18.23 1.91
CA LEU A 97 -3.10 -17.82 1.95
C LEU A 97 -4.01 -18.84 2.65
N THR A 98 -3.66 -20.13 2.64
CA THR A 98 -4.36 -21.17 3.41
C THR A 98 -4.45 -20.92 4.90
N GLU A 99 -3.45 -20.24 5.46
CA GLU A 99 -3.38 -19.97 6.90
C GLU A 99 -4.31 -18.82 7.32
N THR A 100 -4.97 -18.15 6.37
CA THR A 100 -6.05 -17.18 6.66
C THR A 100 -7.32 -17.85 7.19
N GLY A 101 -7.46 -19.17 7.00
CA GLY A 101 -8.70 -19.90 7.30
C GLY A 101 -9.71 -19.88 6.14
N ALA A 102 -9.35 -19.32 4.99
CA ALA A 102 -10.15 -19.39 3.77
C ALA A 102 -10.24 -20.84 3.26
N SER A 103 -11.46 -21.34 3.10
CA SER A 103 -11.73 -22.71 2.66
C SER A 103 -13.05 -22.78 1.89
N ALA A 104 -13.34 -23.93 1.26
CA ALA A 104 -14.64 -24.18 0.61
C ALA A 104 -15.86 -24.02 1.54
N ARG A 105 -15.65 -24.08 2.86
CA ARG A 105 -16.70 -23.93 3.87
C ARG A 105 -16.80 -22.52 4.44
N THR A 106 -15.76 -21.70 4.27
CA THR A 106 -15.69 -20.34 4.81
C THR A 106 -16.33 -19.39 3.80
N ARG A 107 -17.52 -18.87 4.12
CA ARG A 107 -18.17 -17.84 3.31
C ARG A 107 -17.78 -16.46 3.84
N ASN A 108 -17.46 -15.54 2.94
CA ASN A 108 -17.20 -14.11 3.24
C ASN A 108 -16.07 -13.88 4.26
N LEU A 109 -14.95 -14.58 4.14
CA LEU A 109 -13.79 -14.28 4.98
C LEU A 109 -13.25 -12.90 4.62
N GLN A 110 -13.20 -12.01 5.59
CA GLN A 110 -12.55 -10.70 5.45
C GLN A 110 -11.25 -10.67 6.24
N ILE A 111 -10.21 -10.12 5.60
CA ILE A 111 -8.90 -9.87 6.22
C ILE A 111 -8.45 -8.46 5.90
N VAL A 112 -7.51 -7.94 6.70
CA VAL A 112 -6.70 -6.79 6.30
C VAL A 112 -5.54 -7.32 5.47
N PHE A 113 -5.32 -6.73 4.30
CA PHE A 113 -4.32 -7.14 3.34
C PHE A 113 -3.29 -6.04 3.11
N GLY A 114 -2.01 -6.43 3.07
CA GLY A 114 -0.87 -5.51 3.18
C GLY A 114 -0.29 -4.98 1.87
N GLY A 115 -0.91 -5.17 0.71
CA GLY A 115 -0.35 -4.65 -0.55
C GLY A 115 -0.64 -5.51 -1.76
N LYS A 116 0.23 -5.58 -2.78
CA LYS A 116 -0.04 -6.37 -3.98
C LYS A 116 0.37 -7.83 -3.78
N ALA A 117 -0.59 -8.76 -3.92
CA ALA A 117 -0.41 -10.20 -3.73
C ALA A 117 0.41 -10.85 -4.85
N LEU A 118 1.64 -10.42 -5.12
CA LEU A 118 2.45 -10.98 -6.21
C LEU A 118 3.91 -11.12 -5.80
N ARG A 119 4.46 -12.30 -6.11
CA ARG A 119 5.83 -12.80 -5.89
C ARG A 119 6.69 -11.97 -4.93
N GLY A 120 6.78 -12.44 -3.68
CA GLY A 120 7.74 -11.92 -2.70
C GLY A 120 7.14 -11.15 -1.52
N ALA A 121 5.83 -10.86 -1.56
CA ALA A 121 5.06 -10.20 -0.51
C ALA A 121 5.89 -9.16 0.27
N ALA A 122 6.01 -7.97 -0.31
CA ALA A 122 6.59 -6.80 0.33
C ALA A 122 5.83 -6.50 1.64
N GLU A 123 6.52 -5.91 2.62
CA GLU A 123 5.94 -5.49 3.91
C GLU A 123 4.63 -4.70 3.71
N PRO A 124 3.67 -4.77 4.65
CA PRO A 124 2.46 -3.99 4.61
C PRO A 124 2.71 -2.52 4.38
N THR A 125 2.48 -2.05 3.16
CA THR A 125 2.63 -0.64 2.82
C THR A 125 1.28 0.08 2.83
N GLU A 126 0.19 -0.68 2.69
CA GLU A 126 -1.18 -0.18 2.68
C GLU A 126 -2.08 -1.19 3.36
N GLU A 127 -3.09 -0.72 4.09
CA GLU A 127 -4.09 -1.57 4.73
C GLU A 127 -5.36 -1.56 3.90
N THR A 128 -5.66 -2.68 3.24
CA THR A 128 -6.88 -2.82 2.45
C THR A 128 -7.74 -3.93 3.02
N LEU A 129 -9.04 -3.66 3.21
CA LEU A 129 -10.00 -4.72 3.53
C LEU A 129 -10.30 -5.53 2.28
N VAL A 130 -10.17 -6.85 2.38
CA VAL A 130 -10.35 -7.74 1.23
C VAL A 130 -11.20 -8.94 1.58
N ASP A 131 -12.07 -9.32 0.65
CA ASP A 131 -12.81 -10.58 0.72
C ASP A 131 -11.97 -11.70 0.10
N VAL A 132 -11.80 -12.78 0.87
CA VAL A 132 -11.08 -13.98 0.44
C VAL A 132 -12.06 -15.08 0.13
N THR A 133 -12.09 -15.51 -1.13
CA THR A 133 -12.94 -16.62 -1.59
C THR A 133 -12.08 -17.78 -2.05
N TYR A 134 -12.36 -18.98 -1.55
CA TYR A 134 -11.79 -20.22 -2.08
C TYR A 134 -12.67 -20.72 -3.23
N ASN A 135 -12.12 -20.78 -4.44
CA ASN A 135 -12.88 -21.17 -5.62
C ASN A 135 -12.83 -22.67 -5.87
N THR A 136 -11.60 -23.22 -5.92
CA THR A 136 -11.31 -24.61 -6.25
C THR A 136 -10.04 -25.05 -5.55
N GLU A 137 -9.75 -26.35 -5.60
CA GLU A 137 -8.46 -26.88 -5.18
C GLU A 137 -7.31 -26.11 -5.84
N GLY A 138 -6.50 -25.45 -5.00
CA GLY A 138 -5.33 -24.70 -5.44
C GLY A 138 -5.51 -23.20 -5.71
N LEU A 139 -6.74 -22.64 -5.67
CA LEU A 139 -6.99 -21.23 -6.05
C LEU A 139 -7.88 -20.44 -5.07
N TYR A 140 -7.43 -19.21 -4.81
CA TYR A 140 -8.17 -18.20 -4.07
C TYR A 140 -8.38 -16.94 -4.92
N ASN A 141 -9.50 -16.27 -4.71
CA ASN A 141 -9.74 -14.91 -5.17
C ASN A 141 -9.65 -13.93 -4.00
N LEU A 142 -8.84 -12.89 -4.15
CA LEU A 142 -8.82 -11.71 -3.30
C LEU A 142 -9.59 -10.60 -4.02
N SER A 143 -10.65 -10.08 -3.41
CA SER A 143 -11.45 -8.99 -3.97
C SER A 143 -11.17 -7.72 -3.19
N LEU A 144 -10.65 -6.71 -3.86
CA LEU A 144 -10.29 -5.41 -3.29
C LEU A 144 -11.19 -4.33 -3.86
N PRO A 145 -11.70 -3.40 -3.03
CA PRO A 145 -12.34 -2.20 -3.55
C PRO A 145 -11.30 -1.30 -4.24
N ASP A 146 -11.65 -0.77 -5.40
CA ASP A 146 -10.87 0.19 -6.18
C ASP A 146 -11.80 1.32 -6.67
N THR A 147 -11.21 2.43 -7.11
CA THR A 147 -11.88 3.63 -7.64
C THR A 147 -12.91 3.36 -8.74
N GLY A 148 -12.81 2.23 -9.46
CA GLY A 148 -13.75 1.79 -10.50
C GLY A 148 -14.68 0.63 -10.14
N GLY A 149 -14.66 0.13 -8.89
CA GLY A 149 -15.45 -1.03 -8.47
C GLY A 149 -14.64 -2.03 -7.65
N MET A 150 -14.64 -3.31 -8.06
CA MET A 150 -13.87 -4.36 -7.40
C MET A 150 -12.77 -4.90 -8.32
N THR A 151 -11.55 -4.91 -7.84
CA THR A 151 -10.41 -5.57 -8.51
C THR A 151 -10.23 -6.95 -7.90
N HIS A 152 -10.21 -8.00 -8.73
CA HIS A 152 -10.04 -9.38 -8.31
C HIS A 152 -8.64 -9.89 -8.65
N PHE A 153 -7.92 -10.42 -7.65
CA PHE A 153 -6.66 -11.13 -7.85
C PHE A 153 -6.85 -12.61 -7.60
N GLN A 154 -6.50 -13.42 -8.59
CA GLN A 154 -6.44 -14.86 -8.41
C GLN A 154 -5.04 -15.26 -7.92
N CYS A 155 -5.01 -15.92 -6.77
CA CYS A 155 -3.80 -16.36 -6.09
C CYS A 155 -3.79 -17.89 -5.99
N ARG A 156 -2.60 -18.49 -6.11
CA ARG A 156 -2.43 -19.92 -5.80
C ARG A 156 -2.49 -20.13 -4.29
N LEU A 157 -2.92 -21.31 -3.87
CA LEU A 157 -2.99 -21.75 -2.47
C LEU A 157 -1.70 -21.48 -1.68
N GLY A 158 -0.54 -21.76 -2.28
CA GLY A 158 0.78 -21.53 -1.68
C GLY A 158 1.32 -20.11 -1.80
N ALA A 159 0.53 -19.14 -2.27
CA ALA A 159 0.98 -17.75 -2.35
C ALA A 159 1.11 -17.17 -0.93
N THR A 160 2.34 -16.80 -0.56
CA THR A 160 2.61 -16.08 0.69
C THR A 160 2.11 -14.65 0.56
N ILE A 161 1.33 -14.20 1.53
CA ILE A 161 0.76 -12.86 1.62
C ILE A 161 1.05 -12.25 2.99
N TRP A 162 1.05 -10.91 3.04
CA TRP A 162 0.91 -10.21 4.30
C TRP A 162 -0.55 -9.95 4.60
N TRP A 163 -1.01 -10.41 5.76
CA TRP A 163 -2.37 -10.20 6.21
C TRP A 163 -2.47 -10.02 7.72
N ALA A 164 -3.55 -9.41 8.17
CA ALA A 164 -3.93 -9.39 9.58
C ALA A 164 -5.43 -9.74 9.70
N PRO A 165 -5.85 -10.38 10.80
CA PRO A 165 -7.27 -10.52 11.10
C PRO A 165 -7.89 -9.12 11.24
N LEU A 166 -9.21 -9.02 11.01
CA LEU A 166 -9.91 -7.78 11.30
C LEU A 166 -9.70 -7.40 12.76
N PRO A 167 -9.47 -6.11 13.08
CA PRO A 167 -9.45 -5.68 14.45
C PRO A 167 -10.80 -6.03 15.08
N THR A 168 -10.78 -6.84 16.14
CA THR A 168 -11.98 -7.12 16.93
C THR A 168 -12.52 -5.77 17.40
N ALA A 169 -13.79 -5.47 17.11
CA ALA A 169 -14.41 -4.26 17.64
C ALA A 169 -14.15 -4.22 19.15
N PRO A 170 -13.78 -3.06 19.73
CA PRO A 170 -13.57 -2.98 21.16
C PRO A 170 -14.83 -3.49 21.86
N SER A 171 -14.69 -4.53 22.68
CA SER A 171 -15.80 -5.04 23.46
C SER A 171 -16.36 -3.86 24.27
N ARG A 172 -17.68 -3.69 24.23
CA ARG A 172 -18.40 -2.58 24.86
C ARG A 172 -18.42 -2.70 26.40
N GLU A 173 -17.40 -3.32 27.00
CA GLU A 173 -17.34 -3.74 28.40
C GLU A 173 -16.18 -3.07 29.18
N ALA A 174 -15.80 -1.85 28.81
CA ALA A 174 -14.90 -1.01 29.62
C ALA A 174 -15.52 0.36 29.96
N ARG A 175 -16.84 0.36 30.17
CA ARG A 175 -17.57 1.43 30.87
C ARG A 175 -18.61 0.79 31.78
N ALA A 176 -18.13 0.24 32.88
CA ALA A 176 -18.91 0.03 34.09
C ALA A 176 -18.23 0.84 35.19
#